data_AF-A0A8S2W0Q3-F1
#
_entry.id   AF-A0A8S2W0Q3-F1
#
_cell.length_a   1.000
_cell.length_b   1.000
_cell.length_c   1.000
_cell.angle_alpha   90.00
_cell.angle_beta   90.00
_cell.angle_gamma   90.00
#
_symmetry.space_group_name_H-M   'P 1'
#
loop_
_entity.id
_entity.type
_entity.pdbx_description
1 polymer ?
#
loop_
_entity_poly.entity_id
_entity_poly.type
_entity_poly.pdbx_seq_one_letter_code
_entity_poly.pdbx_strand_id
1 'polypeptide(L)'
;AKTLLVYEQLLLEKWKEKIDLWKEHLNANLLYIDLDTKQIHINANTQLFSIFDEVKWFQRLEVDIPKAGLLCMQKEQTFKHYKSLLEDTLYRFKDLQSRIFEPFYNLFLKQIKDYHLAIEPGLRTLTWSSLNIDAYIANVHRALDRFEQTIDNVNKLIEERIDYVLDNDLLNCTLFNIDYIKSKIWLPGEFLSTMKIHIQNEATLIGKKLYDVQRTFSDVEDILKLTNKNTSRSRTPSTRRTTTTTTTTATPTTLTTQSTTVNPAIQEFIKYYKKKITLTIQRIIDNTLKLYIELATVNETKYLIDETKMIRYLFEGQETEDMEVDTNRIR
;
A
#
# COMPACT_ATOMS: atom_id res chain seq x y z
N ALA A 1 67.50 20.76 -9.80
CA ALA A 1 66.80 21.87 -9.11
C ALA A 1 65.92 22.68 -10.07
N LYS A 2 66.48 23.34 -11.10
CA LYS A 2 65.70 24.17 -12.05
C LYS A 2 64.54 23.45 -12.76
N THR A 3 64.75 22.20 -13.17
CA THR A 3 63.74 21.38 -13.86
C THR A 3 62.55 21.02 -12.97
N LEU A 4 62.77 20.76 -11.68
CA LEU A 4 61.71 20.46 -10.72
C LEU A 4 60.82 21.68 -10.46
N LEU A 5 61.42 22.87 -10.37
CA LEU A 5 60.70 24.12 -10.15
C LEU A 5 59.81 24.47 -11.35
N VAL A 6 60.32 24.29 -12.57
CA VAL A 6 59.53 24.47 -13.81
C VAL A 6 58.37 23.46 -13.88
N TYR A 7 58.61 22.21 -13.45
CA TYR A 7 57.57 21.20 -13.41
C TYR A 7 56.46 21.54 -12.39
N GLU A 8 56.83 22.03 -11.20
CA GLU A 8 55.89 22.48 -10.18
C GLU A 8 55.03 23.66 -10.66
N GLN A 9 55.63 24.65 -11.32
CA GLN A 9 54.90 25.77 -11.90
C GLN A 9 53.89 25.32 -12.95
N LEU A 10 54.27 24.39 -13.82
CA LEU A 10 53.40 23.85 -14.87
C LEU A 10 52.21 23.09 -14.26
N LEU A 11 52.43 22.31 -13.19
CA LEU A 11 51.34 21.63 -12.47
C LEU A 11 50.38 22.64 -11.81
N LEU A 12 50.91 23.70 -11.21
CA LEU A 12 50.10 24.76 -10.60
C LEU A 12 49.25 25.47 -11.66
N GLU A 13 49.82 25.81 -12.82
CA GLU A 13 49.07 26.43 -13.92
C GLU A 13 47.93 25.54 -14.41
N LYS A 14 48.21 24.25 -14.67
CA LYS A 14 47.17 23.27 -15.03
C LYS A 14 46.08 23.15 -13.99
N TRP A 15 46.44 23.20 -12.71
CA TRP A 15 45.46 23.17 -11.63
C TRP A 15 44.60 24.43 -11.58
N LYS A 16 45.18 25.61 -11.83
CA LYS A 16 44.43 26.87 -11.92
C LYS A 16 43.41 26.83 -13.07
N GLU A 17 43.79 26.30 -14.23
CA GLU A 17 42.87 26.07 -15.36
C GLU A 17 41.72 25.12 -14.97
N LYS A 18 42.03 24.03 -14.26
CA LYS A 18 41.02 23.08 -13.76
C LYS A 18 40.02 23.71 -12.79
N ILE A 19 40.46 24.64 -11.93
CA ILE A 19 39.55 25.37 -11.04
C ILE A 19 38.65 26.31 -11.84
N ASP A 20 39.12 26.94 -12.91
CA ASP A 20 38.24 27.82 -13.69
C ASP A 20 37.12 27.03 -14.39
N LEU A 21 37.40 25.81 -14.82
CA LEU A 21 36.40 24.85 -15.32
C LEU A 21 35.35 24.45 -14.27
N TRP A 22 35.63 24.57 -12.96
CA TRP A 22 34.64 24.28 -11.90
C TRP A 22 33.38 25.13 -12.02
N LYS A 23 33.49 26.38 -12.51
CA LYS A 23 32.34 27.28 -12.68
C LYS A 23 31.33 26.72 -13.68
N GLU A 24 31.78 26.00 -14.69
CA GLU A 24 30.91 25.38 -15.69
C GLU A 24 30.09 24.24 -15.09
N HIS A 25 30.64 23.52 -14.13
CA HIS A 25 29.96 22.44 -13.43
C HIS A 25 28.78 22.95 -12.58
N LEU A 26 28.83 24.21 -12.12
CA LEU A 26 27.70 24.83 -11.43
C LEU A 26 26.50 25.06 -12.37
N ASN A 27 26.74 25.16 -13.67
CA ASN A 27 25.69 25.32 -14.68
C ASN A 27 25.10 23.98 -15.14
N ALA A 28 25.64 22.86 -14.66
CA ALA A 28 25.05 21.56 -14.92
C ALA A 28 23.71 21.41 -14.18
N ASN A 29 22.76 20.73 -14.82
CA ASN A 29 21.47 20.39 -14.19
C ASN A 29 21.68 19.48 -12.99
N LEU A 30 20.80 19.55 -11.99
CA LEU A 30 20.91 18.77 -10.75
C LEU A 30 20.79 17.25 -10.98
N LEU A 31 19.91 16.86 -11.90
CA LEU A 31 19.54 15.47 -12.15
C LEU A 31 19.73 15.12 -13.63
N TYR A 32 20.04 13.86 -13.92
CA TYR A 32 20.01 13.30 -15.26
C TYR A 32 19.28 11.96 -15.26
N ILE A 33 18.72 11.59 -16.42
CA ILE A 33 18.13 10.28 -16.64
C ILE A 33 19.20 9.43 -17.29
N ASP A 34 19.52 8.31 -16.65
CA ASP A 34 20.37 7.30 -17.27
C ASP A 34 19.57 6.55 -18.35
N LEU A 35 20.14 6.43 -19.55
CA LEU A 35 19.47 5.87 -20.72
C LEU A 35 19.23 4.37 -20.59
N ASP A 36 20.12 3.67 -19.88
CA ASP A 36 20.09 2.22 -19.75
C ASP A 36 19.13 1.77 -18.65
N THR A 37 19.19 2.41 -17.49
CA THR A 37 18.35 2.05 -16.34
C THR A 37 17.01 2.80 -16.32
N LYS A 38 16.88 3.88 -17.11
CA LYS A 38 15.78 4.88 -17.01
C LYS A 38 15.59 5.44 -15.60
N GLN A 39 16.61 5.32 -14.76
CA GLN A 39 16.59 5.83 -13.39
C GLN A 39 17.12 7.26 -13.37
N ILE A 40 16.62 8.03 -12.40
CA ILE A 40 17.05 9.40 -12.18
C ILE A 40 18.26 9.34 -11.25
N HIS A 41 19.37 9.87 -11.72
CA HIS A 41 20.62 9.97 -10.97
C HIS A 41 20.98 11.43 -10.74
N ILE A 42 21.71 11.68 -9.65
CA ILE A 42 22.23 13.00 -9.34
C ILE A 42 23.41 13.26 -10.25
N ASN A 43 23.40 14.42 -10.90
CA ASN A 43 24.51 14.90 -11.70
C ASN A 43 25.57 15.54 -10.79
N ALA A 44 26.23 14.71 -9.98
CA ALA A 44 27.35 15.12 -9.15
C ALA A 44 28.65 14.61 -9.77
N ASN A 45 29.41 15.50 -10.43
CA ASN A 45 30.71 15.12 -10.97
C ASN A 45 31.69 14.83 -9.82
N THR A 46 32.22 13.61 -9.75
CA THR A 46 33.24 13.19 -8.77
C THR A 46 34.45 14.12 -8.74
N GLN A 47 34.79 14.73 -9.87
CA GLN A 47 35.89 15.70 -9.98
C GLN A 47 35.66 16.95 -9.11
N LEU A 48 34.41 17.33 -8.82
CA LEU A 48 34.10 18.45 -7.92
C LEU A 48 34.60 18.18 -6.50
N PHE A 49 34.42 16.95 -6.03
CA PHE A 49 34.89 16.55 -4.70
C PHE A 49 36.42 16.55 -4.63
N SER A 50 37.08 16.10 -5.70
CA SER A 50 38.54 16.17 -5.79
C SER A 50 39.04 17.62 -5.77
N ILE A 51 38.38 18.55 -6.46
CA ILE A 51 38.74 19.97 -6.44
C ILE A 51 38.57 20.57 -5.04
N PHE A 52 37.50 20.22 -4.31
CA PHE A 52 37.32 20.68 -2.93
C PHE A 52 38.47 20.23 -2.02
N ASP A 53 38.89 18.97 -2.15
CA ASP A 53 39.97 18.43 -1.33
C ASP A 53 41.34 19.00 -1.75
N GLU A 54 41.59 19.16 -3.06
CA GLU A 54 42.79 19.82 -3.60
C GLU A 54 42.93 21.24 -3.02
N VAL A 55 41.87 22.06 -3.05
CA VAL A 55 41.90 23.44 -2.49
C VAL A 55 42.25 23.44 -1.00
N LYS A 56 41.73 22.50 -0.20
CA LYS A 56 42.08 22.38 1.23
C LYS A 56 43.55 22.03 1.43
N TRP A 57 44.10 21.15 0.60
CA TRP A 57 45.53 20.81 0.66
C TRP A 57 46.39 22.01 0.28
N PHE A 58 46.04 22.75 -0.78
CA PHE A 58 46.76 23.97 -1.14
C PHE A 58 46.69 25.05 -0.06
N GLN A 59 45.59 25.14 0.68
CA GLN A 59 45.47 26.06 1.81
C GLN A 59 46.41 25.67 2.96
N ARG A 60 46.56 24.37 3.23
CA ARG A 60 47.50 23.86 4.25
C ARG A 60 48.97 24.01 3.84
N LEU A 61 49.25 24.00 2.55
CA LEU A 61 50.58 24.18 1.97
C LEU A 61 50.95 25.66 1.78
N GLU A 62 50.09 26.60 2.18
CA GLU A 62 50.29 28.05 2.05
C GLU A 62 50.56 28.52 0.61
N VAL A 63 50.04 27.78 -0.37
CA VAL A 63 50.14 28.13 -1.80
C VAL A 63 49.08 29.17 -2.15
N ASP A 64 49.40 30.11 -3.03
CA ASP A 64 48.46 31.16 -3.44
C ASP A 64 47.26 30.59 -4.23
N ILE A 65 46.08 30.61 -3.59
CA ILE A 65 44.84 30.04 -4.13
C ILE A 65 44.09 31.10 -4.95
N PRO A 66 43.69 30.80 -6.20
CA PRO A 66 42.83 31.70 -6.97
C PRO A 66 41.51 32.01 -6.26
N LYS A 67 40.95 33.21 -6.46
CA LYS A 67 39.66 33.61 -5.87
C LYS A 67 38.53 32.60 -6.12
N ALA A 68 38.55 31.91 -7.26
CA ALA A 68 37.60 30.86 -7.60
C ALA A 68 37.67 29.65 -6.63
N GLY A 69 38.87 29.28 -6.16
CA GLY A 69 39.07 28.21 -5.17
C GLY A 69 38.50 28.55 -3.80
N LEU A 70 38.64 29.81 -3.37
CA LEU A 70 38.04 30.28 -2.10
C LEU A 70 36.51 30.23 -2.13
N LEU A 71 35.90 30.65 -3.25
CA LEU A 71 34.45 30.60 -3.43
C LEU A 71 33.93 29.16 -3.51
N CYS A 72 34.69 28.28 -4.17
CA CYS A 72 34.45 26.84 -4.21
C CYS A 72 34.40 26.23 -2.80
N MET A 73 35.37 26.56 -1.94
CA MET A 73 35.40 26.10 -0.55
C MET A 73 34.18 26.56 0.26
N GLN A 74 33.74 27.82 0.09
CA GLN A 74 32.53 28.31 0.77
C GLN A 74 31.26 27.55 0.35
N LYS A 75 31.19 27.11 -0.91
CA LYS A 75 30.04 26.38 -1.47
C LYS A 75 30.07 24.88 -1.22
N GLU A 76 31.19 24.33 -0.78
CA GLU A 76 31.36 22.89 -0.55
C GLU A 76 30.29 22.32 0.39
N GLN A 77 30.07 22.95 1.55
CA GLN A 77 29.13 22.46 2.56
C GLN A 77 27.70 22.47 2.02
N THR A 78 27.31 23.55 1.32
CA THR A 78 25.98 23.64 0.69
C THR A 78 25.80 22.59 -0.39
N PHE A 79 26.83 22.33 -1.20
CA PHE A 79 26.78 21.33 -2.26
C PHE A 79 26.64 19.91 -1.70
N LYS A 80 27.43 19.58 -0.66
CA LYS A 80 27.36 18.29 0.05
C LYS A 80 25.98 18.08 0.68
N HIS A 81 25.43 19.12 1.29
CA HIS A 81 24.09 19.08 1.88
C HIS A 81 23.01 18.81 0.82
N TYR A 82 23.02 19.54 -0.29
CA TYR A 82 22.04 19.33 -1.37
C TYR A 82 22.17 17.98 -2.05
N LYS A 83 23.40 17.50 -2.25
CA LYS A 83 23.62 16.15 -2.76
C LYS A 83 23.00 15.10 -1.84
N SER A 84 23.29 15.15 -0.54
CA SER A 84 22.72 14.22 0.45
C SER A 84 21.20 14.23 0.41
N LEU A 85 20.60 15.44 0.41
CA LEU A 85 19.16 15.58 0.45
C LEU A 85 18.49 15.05 -0.83
N LEU A 86 19.09 15.28 -1.99
CA LEU A 86 18.62 14.70 -3.25
C LEU A 86 18.77 13.18 -3.26
N GLU A 87 19.87 12.64 -2.74
CA GLU A 87 20.11 11.20 -2.59
C GLU A 87 19.02 10.56 -1.74
N ASP A 88 18.70 11.19 -0.61
CA ASP A 88 17.63 10.76 0.29
C ASP A 88 16.27 10.78 -0.40
N THR A 89 15.95 11.84 -1.17
CA THR A 89 14.67 11.90 -1.91
C THR A 89 14.53 10.81 -2.96
N LEU A 90 15.61 10.47 -3.67
CA LEU A 90 15.61 9.43 -4.70
C LEU A 90 15.52 8.04 -4.06
N TYR A 91 16.25 7.81 -2.97
CA TYR A 91 16.18 6.57 -2.22
C TYR A 91 14.77 6.36 -1.65
N ARG A 92 14.19 7.39 -1.03
CA ARG A 92 12.84 7.34 -0.47
C ARG A 92 11.79 7.03 -1.54
N PHE A 93 11.91 7.59 -2.74
CA PHE A 93 11.01 7.25 -3.83
C PHE A 93 11.11 5.78 -4.25
N LYS A 94 12.34 5.25 -4.40
CA LYS A 94 12.56 3.83 -4.71
C LYS A 94 11.99 2.91 -3.62
N ASP A 95 12.17 3.27 -2.35
CA ASP A 95 11.60 2.55 -1.22
C ASP A 95 10.07 2.55 -1.27
N LEU A 96 9.44 3.71 -1.49
CA LEU A 96 7.98 3.81 -1.65
C LEU A 96 7.46 3.00 -2.83
N GLN A 97 8.18 2.94 -3.94
CA GLN A 97 7.82 2.07 -5.07
C GLN A 97 7.84 0.58 -4.69
N SER A 98 8.80 0.16 -3.87
CA SER A 98 8.91 -1.23 -3.41
C SER A 98 7.82 -1.65 -2.41
N ARG A 99 7.26 -0.70 -1.65
CA ARG A 99 6.16 -0.94 -0.70
C ARG A 99 4.81 -1.15 -1.38
N ILE A 100 4.69 -0.84 -2.66
CA ILE A 100 3.44 -0.99 -3.41
C ILE A 100 3.31 -2.44 -3.90
N PHE A 101 2.24 -3.11 -3.52
CA PHE A 101 1.91 -4.42 -4.08
C PHE A 101 1.64 -4.29 -5.59
N GLU A 102 2.21 -5.18 -6.39
CA GLU A 102 2.30 -5.08 -7.85
C GLU A 102 0.94 -4.85 -8.57
N PRO A 103 -0.16 -5.54 -8.20
CA PRO A 103 -1.51 -5.25 -8.72
C PRO A 103 -2.04 -3.85 -8.38
N PHE A 104 -1.49 -3.20 -7.34
CA PHE A 104 -1.94 -1.90 -6.87
C PHE A 104 -1.12 -0.75 -7.44
N TYR A 105 -0.03 -1.03 -8.17
CA TYR A 105 0.81 0.00 -8.80
C TYR A 105 0.00 0.95 -9.68
N ASN A 106 -0.97 0.41 -10.42
CA ASN A 106 -1.83 1.19 -11.30
C ASN A 106 -2.74 2.18 -10.55
N LEU A 107 -3.05 1.94 -9.26
CA LEU A 107 -3.84 2.86 -8.43
C LEU A 107 -3.04 4.12 -8.05
N PHE A 108 -1.71 4.01 -7.99
CA PHE A 108 -0.79 5.06 -7.59
C PHE A 108 -0.19 5.85 -8.76
N LEU A 109 -0.53 5.51 -10.02
CA LEU A 109 0.03 6.15 -11.21
C LEU A 109 -0.10 7.67 -11.22
N LYS A 110 -1.19 8.22 -10.65
CA LYS A 110 -1.37 9.67 -10.58
C LYS A 110 -0.35 10.30 -9.63
N GLN A 111 -0.20 9.75 -8.44
CA GLN A 111 0.72 10.24 -7.42
C GLN A 111 2.17 10.15 -7.92
N ILE A 112 2.49 9.07 -8.65
CA ILE A 112 3.77 8.91 -9.35
C ILE A 112 3.96 10.01 -10.40
N LYS A 113 2.92 10.33 -11.19
CA LYS A 113 2.98 11.46 -12.15
C LYS A 113 3.16 12.81 -11.45
N ASP A 114 2.48 13.04 -10.33
CA ASP A 114 2.61 14.28 -9.55
C ASP A 114 4.05 14.44 -9.02
N TYR A 115 4.67 13.34 -8.58
CA TYR A 115 6.09 13.31 -8.19
C TYR A 115 7.01 13.59 -9.39
N HIS A 116 6.80 12.95 -10.54
CA HIS A 116 7.59 13.23 -11.74
C HIS A 116 7.49 14.70 -12.18
N LEU A 117 6.30 15.31 -12.06
CA LEU A 117 6.10 16.72 -12.33
C LEU A 117 6.84 17.61 -11.31
N ALA A 118 6.87 17.21 -10.04
CA ALA A 118 7.64 17.91 -9.01
C ALA A 118 9.15 17.81 -9.26
N ILE A 119 9.62 16.71 -9.86
CA ILE A 119 11.04 16.49 -10.18
C ILE A 119 11.49 17.14 -11.49
N GLU A 120 10.60 17.26 -12.48
CA GLU A 120 10.90 17.80 -13.81
C GLU A 120 11.78 19.08 -13.80
N PRO A 121 11.55 20.07 -12.91
CA PRO A 121 12.41 21.25 -12.84
C PRO A 121 13.89 20.95 -12.56
N GLY A 122 14.20 19.91 -11.78
CA GLY A 122 15.58 19.47 -11.46
C GLY A 122 16.30 18.79 -12.63
N LEU A 123 15.54 18.31 -13.62
CA LEU A 123 16.08 17.67 -14.83
C LEU A 123 16.37 18.68 -15.95
N ARG A 124 15.57 19.75 -16.04
CA ARG A 124 15.57 20.66 -17.20
C ARG A 124 16.04 22.07 -16.90
N THR A 125 15.69 22.64 -15.75
CA THR A 125 15.76 24.10 -15.52
C THR A 125 16.67 24.47 -14.36
N LEU A 126 16.72 23.66 -13.30
CA LEU A 126 17.55 23.93 -12.13
C LEU A 126 18.96 23.40 -12.31
N THR A 127 19.91 24.32 -12.13
CA THR A 127 21.35 24.08 -12.08
C THR A 127 21.88 24.17 -10.65
N TRP A 128 23.08 23.66 -10.39
CA TRP A 128 23.74 23.78 -9.08
C TRP A 128 24.02 25.23 -8.63
N SER A 129 24.02 26.19 -9.56
CA SER A 129 24.11 27.64 -9.28
C SER A 129 22.78 28.29 -8.86
N SER A 130 21.66 27.57 -8.95
CA SER A 130 20.34 28.13 -8.72
C SER A 130 20.10 28.44 -7.24
N LEU A 131 19.54 29.63 -6.95
CA LEU A 131 19.20 30.04 -5.57
C LEU A 131 17.97 29.29 -5.02
N ASN A 132 17.14 28.72 -5.89
CA ASN A 132 15.84 28.15 -5.54
C ASN A 132 15.86 26.63 -5.26
N ILE A 133 17.04 26.07 -4.98
CA ILE A 133 17.19 24.62 -4.75
C ILE A 133 16.46 24.19 -3.47
N ASP A 134 16.53 25.00 -2.40
CA ASP A 134 15.86 24.70 -1.13
C ASP A 134 14.34 24.52 -1.29
N ALA A 135 13.69 25.47 -1.99
CA ALA A 135 12.25 25.42 -2.20
C ALA A 135 11.84 24.28 -3.14
N TYR A 136 12.68 23.96 -4.13
CA TYR A 136 12.49 22.81 -5.01
C TYR A 136 12.51 21.51 -4.21
N ILE A 137 13.55 21.30 -3.40
CA ILE A 137 13.68 20.07 -2.60
C ILE A 137 12.53 19.97 -1.59
N ALA A 138 12.18 21.06 -0.92
CA ALA A 138 11.02 21.09 -0.02
C ALA A 138 9.70 20.73 -0.73
N ASN A 139 9.51 21.15 -1.98
CA ASN A 139 8.33 20.79 -2.76
C ASN A 139 8.32 19.29 -3.12
N VAL A 140 9.47 18.74 -3.50
CA VAL A 140 9.64 17.30 -3.78
C VAL A 140 9.37 16.48 -2.52
N HIS A 141 9.91 16.88 -1.36
CA HIS A 141 9.61 16.23 -0.08
C HIS A 141 8.12 16.26 0.24
N ARG A 142 7.43 17.39 0.08
CA ARG A 142 5.98 17.47 0.31
C ARG A 142 5.19 16.55 -0.61
N ALA A 143 5.61 16.41 -1.86
CA ALA A 143 4.98 15.48 -2.80
C ALA A 143 5.19 14.02 -2.37
N LEU A 144 6.41 13.68 -1.94
CA LEU A 144 6.75 12.37 -1.38
C LEU A 144 5.98 12.05 -0.09
N ASP A 145 5.89 13.00 0.85
CA ASP A 145 5.18 12.80 2.12
C ASP A 145 3.68 12.53 1.87
N ARG A 146 3.06 13.26 0.93
CA ARG A 146 1.67 13.00 0.51
C ARG A 146 1.52 11.63 -0.13
N PHE A 147 2.51 11.20 -0.90
CA PHE A 147 2.52 9.89 -1.53
C PHE A 147 2.63 8.78 -0.49
N GLU A 148 3.57 8.89 0.45
CA GLU A 148 3.74 7.97 1.58
C GLU A 148 2.47 7.85 2.42
N GLN A 149 1.86 8.97 2.82
CA GLN A 149 0.59 8.97 3.56
C GLN A 149 -0.53 8.24 2.79
N THR A 150 -0.57 8.40 1.47
CA THR A 150 -1.60 7.73 0.66
C THR A 150 -1.35 6.22 0.61
N ILE A 151 -0.10 5.79 0.43
CA ILE A 151 0.28 4.37 0.44
C ILE A 151 -0.05 3.75 1.80
N ASP A 152 0.40 4.38 2.89
CA ASP A 152 0.18 3.86 4.24
C ASP A 152 -1.31 3.75 4.57
N ASN A 153 -2.11 4.75 4.19
CA ASN A 153 -3.56 4.71 4.43
C ASN A 153 -4.24 3.59 3.62
N VAL A 154 -3.84 3.39 2.36
CA VAL A 154 -4.40 2.32 1.51
C VAL A 154 -3.96 0.95 2.02
N ASN A 155 -2.69 0.78 2.35
CA ASN A 155 -2.15 -0.49 2.86
C ASN A 155 -2.80 -0.86 4.21
N LYS A 156 -2.89 0.09 5.16
CA LYS A 156 -3.60 -0.15 6.44
C LYS A 156 -5.05 -0.53 6.23
N LEU A 157 -5.76 0.17 5.33
CA LEU A 157 -7.17 -0.14 5.05
C LEU A 157 -7.33 -1.55 4.47
N ILE A 158 -6.38 -1.99 3.63
CA ILE A 158 -6.35 -3.33 3.08
C ILE A 158 -6.06 -4.36 4.17
N GLU A 159 -4.99 -4.18 4.95
CA GLU A 159 -4.58 -5.13 5.98
C GLU A 159 -5.65 -5.28 7.07
N GLU A 160 -6.15 -4.18 7.62
CA GLU A 160 -7.06 -4.18 8.77
C GLU A 160 -8.49 -4.58 8.41
N ARG A 161 -8.98 -4.24 7.20
CA ARG A 161 -10.40 -4.45 6.88
C ARG A 161 -10.66 -5.47 5.79
N ILE A 162 -9.68 -5.76 4.93
CA ILE A 162 -9.84 -6.77 3.89
C ILE A 162 -9.13 -8.04 4.35
N ASP A 163 -7.82 -8.01 4.54
CA ASP A 163 -7.07 -9.22 4.87
C ASP A 163 -7.43 -9.77 6.25
N TYR A 164 -7.56 -8.94 7.28
CA TYR A 164 -8.03 -9.40 8.59
C TYR A 164 -9.43 -10.04 8.52
N VAL A 165 -10.36 -9.40 7.79
CA VAL A 165 -11.74 -9.89 7.71
C VAL A 165 -11.82 -11.20 6.92
N LEU A 166 -11.09 -11.30 5.80
CA LEU A 166 -11.06 -12.53 5.00
C LEU A 166 -10.29 -13.66 5.70
N ASP A 167 -9.12 -13.36 6.27
CA ASP A 167 -8.16 -14.37 6.72
C ASP A 167 -8.35 -14.80 8.18
N ASN A 168 -8.86 -13.94 9.07
CA ASN A 168 -9.10 -14.29 10.48
C ASN A 168 -10.58 -14.51 10.78
N ASP A 169 -11.42 -13.60 10.32
CA ASP A 169 -12.83 -13.57 10.70
C ASP A 169 -13.69 -14.53 9.88
N LEU A 170 -13.51 -14.58 8.57
CA LEU A 170 -14.29 -15.47 7.69
C LEU A 170 -13.77 -16.92 7.69
N LEU A 171 -12.47 -17.11 7.87
CA LEU A 171 -11.84 -18.42 7.85
C LEU A 171 -12.25 -19.30 9.04
N ASN A 172 -12.55 -18.69 10.18
CA ASN A 172 -13.06 -19.35 11.38
C ASN A 172 -14.60 -19.40 11.45
N CYS A 173 -15.31 -18.73 10.55
CA CYS A 173 -16.76 -18.77 10.51
C CYS A 173 -17.23 -20.12 9.95
N THR A 174 -17.96 -20.86 10.77
CA THR A 174 -18.76 -22.02 10.34
C THR A 174 -20.23 -21.62 10.35
N LEU A 175 -21.00 -22.08 9.36
CA LEU A 175 -22.46 -21.82 9.29
C LEU A 175 -23.24 -22.42 10.47
N PHE A 176 -22.60 -23.29 11.26
CA PHE A 176 -23.13 -23.87 12.48
C PHE A 176 -22.00 -24.18 13.48
N ASN A 177 -22.28 -24.00 14.76
CA ASN A 177 -21.36 -24.32 15.84
C ASN A 177 -21.59 -25.79 16.31
N ILE A 178 -20.59 -26.63 16.13
CA ILE A 178 -20.67 -28.06 16.47
C ILE A 178 -20.75 -28.29 17.97
N ASP A 179 -20.05 -27.49 18.78
CA ASP A 179 -20.05 -27.64 20.23
C ASP A 179 -21.44 -27.37 20.80
N TYR A 180 -22.15 -26.39 20.24
CA TYR A 180 -23.55 -26.12 20.60
C TYR A 180 -24.46 -27.30 20.23
N ILE A 181 -24.28 -27.90 19.05
CA ILE A 181 -25.09 -29.05 18.61
C ILE A 181 -24.79 -30.31 19.44
N LYS A 182 -23.51 -30.58 19.73
CA LYS A 182 -23.07 -31.73 20.55
C LYS A 182 -23.48 -31.59 22.03
N SER A 183 -23.69 -30.37 22.53
CA SER A 183 -23.99 -30.10 23.95
C SER A 183 -25.40 -30.52 24.40
N LYS A 184 -26.34 -30.70 23.47
CA LYS A 184 -27.76 -30.96 23.80
C LYS A 184 -28.33 -32.11 22.97
N ILE A 185 -29.26 -32.86 23.57
CA ILE A 185 -30.06 -33.87 22.87
C ILE A 185 -31.31 -33.16 22.34
N TRP A 186 -31.59 -33.33 21.05
CA TRP A 186 -32.64 -32.58 20.35
C TRP A 186 -33.71 -33.51 19.80
N LEU A 187 -34.97 -33.09 19.89
CA LEU A 187 -36.03 -33.70 19.08
C LEU A 187 -35.85 -33.27 17.61
N PRO A 188 -36.15 -34.13 16.61
CA PRO A 188 -35.92 -33.82 15.19
C PRO A 188 -36.57 -32.51 14.72
N GLY A 189 -37.78 -32.20 15.20
CA GLY A 189 -38.52 -30.97 14.84
C GLY A 189 -37.93 -29.70 15.45
N GLU A 190 -37.46 -29.76 16.69
CA GLU A 190 -36.80 -28.62 17.36
C GLU A 190 -35.40 -28.38 16.79
N PHE A 191 -34.65 -29.45 16.52
CA PHE A 191 -33.33 -29.38 15.90
C PHE A 191 -33.36 -28.65 14.56
N LEU A 192 -34.28 -29.04 13.67
CA LEU A 192 -34.39 -28.46 12.34
C LEU A 192 -34.74 -26.96 12.41
N SER A 193 -35.62 -26.61 13.35
CA SER A 193 -36.08 -25.23 13.56
C SER A 193 -34.96 -24.33 14.09
N THR A 194 -34.24 -24.79 15.12
CA THR A 194 -33.12 -24.07 15.72
C THR A 194 -31.93 -23.98 14.76
N MET A 195 -31.62 -25.06 14.04
CA MET A 195 -30.54 -25.04 13.04
C MET A 195 -30.83 -24.09 11.88
N LYS A 196 -32.08 -24.04 11.41
CA LYS A 196 -32.49 -23.06 10.39
C LYS A 196 -32.29 -21.62 10.86
N ILE A 197 -32.65 -21.31 12.11
CA ILE A 197 -32.46 -19.98 12.70
C ILE A 197 -30.97 -19.63 12.82
N HIS A 198 -30.13 -20.56 13.29
CA HIS A 198 -28.69 -20.34 13.40
C HIS A 198 -28.01 -20.11 12.06
N ILE A 199 -28.35 -20.92 11.05
CA ILE A 199 -27.83 -20.75 9.69
C ILE A 199 -28.24 -19.38 9.12
N GLN A 200 -29.49 -18.96 9.34
CA GLN A 200 -29.95 -17.63 8.91
C GLN A 200 -29.17 -16.52 9.62
N ASN A 201 -28.95 -16.62 10.93
CA ASN A 201 -28.20 -15.62 11.69
C ASN A 201 -26.74 -15.52 11.23
N GLU A 202 -26.04 -16.65 11.10
CA GLU A 202 -24.65 -16.68 10.62
C GLU A 202 -24.54 -16.20 9.17
N ALA A 203 -25.47 -16.57 8.29
CA ALA A 203 -25.51 -16.06 6.93
C ALA A 203 -25.69 -14.53 6.89
N THR A 204 -26.53 -13.97 7.76
CA THR A 204 -26.67 -12.50 7.86
C THR A 204 -25.41 -11.83 8.42
N LEU A 205 -24.69 -12.48 9.33
CA LEU A 205 -23.44 -11.97 9.88
C LEU A 205 -22.34 -11.94 8.82
N ILE A 206 -22.16 -13.04 8.09
CA ILE A 206 -21.21 -13.14 6.96
C ILE A 206 -21.58 -12.11 5.89
N GLY A 207 -22.87 -11.95 5.59
CA GLY A 207 -23.37 -10.94 4.64
C GLY A 207 -22.99 -9.50 5.06
N LYS A 208 -23.12 -9.17 6.35
CA LYS A 208 -22.69 -7.86 6.88
C LYS A 208 -21.18 -7.67 6.76
N LYS A 209 -20.38 -8.65 7.16
CA LYS A 209 -18.90 -8.58 7.03
C LYS A 209 -18.47 -8.41 5.58
N LEU A 210 -19.11 -9.12 4.65
CA LEU A 210 -18.81 -8.99 3.22
C LEU A 210 -19.24 -7.62 2.66
N TYR A 211 -20.36 -7.08 3.13
CA TYR A 211 -20.78 -5.72 2.79
C TYR A 211 -19.79 -4.67 3.31
N ASP A 212 -19.26 -4.84 4.51
CA ASP A 212 -18.23 -3.96 5.05
C ASP A 212 -16.96 -4.01 4.18
N VAL A 213 -16.51 -5.20 3.76
CA VAL A 213 -15.41 -5.35 2.79
C VAL A 213 -15.73 -4.61 1.49
N GLN A 214 -16.94 -4.75 0.94
CA GLN A 214 -17.33 -4.03 -0.28
C GLN A 214 -17.33 -2.51 -0.09
N ARG A 215 -17.77 -2.03 1.07
CA ARG A 215 -17.73 -0.61 1.42
C ARG A 215 -16.29 -0.10 1.49
N THR A 216 -15.36 -0.90 2.01
CA THR A 216 -13.95 -0.49 2.04
C THR A 216 -13.35 -0.31 0.65
N PHE A 217 -13.80 -1.06 -0.36
CA PHE A 217 -13.38 -0.80 -1.75
C PHE A 217 -13.85 0.57 -2.24
N SER A 218 -15.05 0.99 -1.86
CA SER A 218 -15.54 2.36 -2.13
C SER A 218 -14.74 3.40 -1.34
N ASP A 219 -14.39 3.11 -0.08
CA ASP A 219 -13.57 4.00 0.75
C ASP A 219 -12.16 4.19 0.14
N VAL A 220 -11.53 3.12 -0.38
CA VAL A 220 -10.26 3.21 -1.14
C VAL A 220 -10.44 4.10 -2.38
N GLU A 221 -11.53 3.94 -3.12
CA GLU A 221 -11.81 4.74 -4.30
C GLU A 221 -11.97 6.23 -3.94
N ASP A 222 -12.66 6.52 -2.83
CA ASP A 222 -12.85 7.88 -2.35
C ASP A 222 -11.54 8.51 -1.84
N ILE A 223 -10.69 7.75 -1.15
CA ILE A 223 -9.34 8.22 -0.75
C ILE A 223 -8.54 8.63 -2.00
N LEU A 224 -8.57 7.83 -3.06
CA LEU A 224 -7.86 8.13 -4.31
C LEU A 224 -8.46 9.35 -5.02
N LYS A 225 -9.79 9.52 -5.02
CA LYS A 225 -10.47 10.70 -5.58
C LYS A 225 -10.25 11.97 -4.75
N LEU A 226 -10.15 11.87 -3.43
CA LEU A 226 -9.90 13.00 -2.54
C LEU A 226 -8.47 13.51 -2.68
N THR A 227 -7.49 12.60 -2.77
CA THR A 227 -6.10 12.94 -3.10
C THR A 227 -6.01 13.62 -4.47
N ASN A 228 -6.84 13.21 -5.43
CA ASN A 228 -6.95 13.86 -6.74
C ASN A 228 -7.44 15.34 -6.62
N LYS A 229 -8.52 15.61 -5.86
CA LYS A 229 -9.04 16.99 -5.67
C LYS A 229 -8.11 17.92 -4.91
N ASN A 230 -7.38 17.41 -3.91
CA ASN A 230 -6.46 18.22 -3.10
C ASN A 230 -5.21 18.65 -3.89
N THR A 231 -4.83 17.87 -4.92
CA THR A 231 -3.77 18.27 -5.87
C THR A 231 -4.22 19.46 -6.72
N SER A 232 -5.48 19.46 -7.18
CA SER A 232 -6.06 20.54 -8.00
C SER A 232 -6.26 21.85 -7.24
N ARG A 233 -6.55 21.78 -5.94
CA ARG A 233 -6.81 22.96 -5.07
C ARG A 233 -5.54 23.69 -4.60
N SER A 234 -4.36 23.06 -4.68
CA SER A 234 -3.08 23.69 -4.29
C SER A 234 -2.54 24.72 -5.29
N ARG A 235 -3.30 25.03 -6.36
CA ARG A 235 -2.98 26.13 -7.28
C ARG A 235 -3.70 27.40 -6.79
N THR A 236 -3.00 28.31 -6.13
CA THR A 236 -3.50 29.65 -5.76
C THR A 236 -2.62 30.75 -6.40
N PRO A 237 -2.97 32.06 -6.32
CA PRO A 237 -3.74 32.79 -7.34
C PRO A 237 -3.00 34.05 -7.86
N SER A 238 -3.66 34.84 -8.74
CA SER A 238 -3.28 36.16 -9.31
C SER A 238 -2.93 36.07 -10.81
N THR A 239 -3.44 36.90 -11.74
CA THR A 239 -3.93 38.29 -11.67
C THR A 239 -5.11 38.55 -12.62
N ARG A 240 -5.89 39.58 -12.28
CA ARG A 240 -7.17 40.06 -12.83
C ARG A 240 -7.03 41.00 -14.05
N ARG A 241 -8.13 41.07 -14.83
CA ARG A 241 -8.60 42.06 -15.86
C ARG A 241 -8.31 41.67 -17.34
N THR A 242 -9.24 41.79 -18.31
CA THR A 242 -10.52 42.54 -18.39
C THR A 242 -11.47 41.91 -19.45
N THR A 243 -12.75 42.21 -19.26
CA THR A 243 -13.97 41.90 -20.02
C THR A 243 -14.01 42.31 -21.50
N THR A 244 -14.72 41.53 -22.33
CA THR A 244 -15.80 42.04 -23.20
C THR A 244 -16.81 40.93 -23.56
N THR A 245 -18.07 41.32 -23.47
CA THR A 245 -19.32 40.59 -23.71
C THR A 245 -19.69 40.61 -25.19
N THR A 246 -20.20 39.50 -25.74
CA THR A 246 -21.32 39.52 -26.69
C THR A 246 -22.08 38.19 -26.68
N THR A 247 -23.39 38.37 -26.69
CA THR A 247 -24.51 37.43 -26.53
C THR A 247 -24.88 36.77 -27.85
N THR A 248 -25.26 35.48 -27.88
CA THR A 248 -26.48 34.99 -28.61
C THR A 248 -26.77 33.48 -28.38
N THR A 249 -27.95 33.24 -27.80
CA THR A 249 -28.98 32.19 -28.10
C THR A 249 -28.64 30.69 -28.21
N ALA A 250 -29.06 29.94 -27.17
CA ALA A 250 -29.96 28.75 -27.10
C ALA A 250 -30.26 27.95 -28.40
N THR A 251 -30.44 26.61 -28.47
CA THR A 251 -30.55 25.42 -27.58
C THR A 251 -30.71 24.20 -28.56
N PRO A 252 -31.13 22.97 -28.17
CA PRO A 252 -30.42 21.94 -27.42
C PRO A 252 -30.33 20.61 -28.22
N THR A 253 -29.27 19.81 -28.10
CA THR A 253 -29.38 18.39 -28.52
C THR A 253 -28.45 17.48 -27.72
N THR A 254 -29.08 16.42 -27.22
CA THR A 254 -28.52 15.11 -26.85
C THR A 254 -27.53 15.05 -25.68
N LEU A 255 -28.12 14.72 -24.52
CA LEU A 255 -27.53 13.91 -23.46
C LEU A 255 -26.69 12.77 -24.05
N THR A 256 -25.38 12.96 -24.08
CA THR A 256 -24.44 11.86 -24.22
C THR A 256 -23.95 11.54 -22.82
N THR A 257 -24.50 10.45 -22.31
CA THR A 257 -24.16 9.72 -21.10
C THR A 257 -22.66 9.79 -20.83
N GLN A 258 -22.28 10.46 -19.75
CA GLN A 258 -20.93 10.41 -19.21
C GLN A 258 -20.66 8.97 -18.78
N SER A 259 -20.06 8.18 -19.66
CA SER A 259 -19.49 6.89 -19.31
C SER A 259 -18.38 7.13 -18.30
N THR A 260 -18.67 6.80 -17.05
CA THR A 260 -17.73 6.67 -15.95
C THR A 260 -16.58 5.79 -16.42
N THR A 261 -15.44 6.40 -16.78
CA THR A 261 -14.21 5.67 -17.08
C THR A 261 -13.65 5.16 -15.76
N VAL A 262 -14.22 4.05 -15.27
CA VAL A 262 -13.66 3.29 -14.15
C VAL A 262 -12.24 2.92 -14.57
N ASN A 263 -11.26 3.49 -13.86
CA ASN A 263 -9.85 3.33 -14.14
C ASN A 263 -9.53 1.81 -14.24
N PRO A 264 -8.90 1.31 -15.32
CA PRO A 264 -8.67 -0.14 -15.51
C PRO A 264 -7.91 -0.78 -14.35
N ALA A 265 -7.09 0.02 -13.67
CA ALA A 265 -6.42 -0.29 -12.41
C ALA A 265 -7.36 -0.77 -11.28
N ILE A 266 -8.49 -0.08 -11.11
CA ILE A 266 -9.48 -0.37 -10.06
C ILE A 266 -10.23 -1.65 -10.44
N GLN A 267 -10.43 -1.91 -11.72
CA GLN A 267 -11.06 -3.16 -12.17
C GLN A 267 -10.17 -4.37 -11.90
N GLU A 268 -8.85 -4.25 -12.08
CA GLU A 268 -7.90 -5.30 -11.75
C GLU A 268 -7.84 -5.57 -10.24
N PHE A 269 -7.81 -4.51 -9.44
CA PHE A 269 -7.92 -4.58 -7.98
C PHE A 269 -9.20 -5.29 -7.51
N ILE A 270 -10.36 -4.87 -8.02
CA ILE A 270 -11.65 -5.49 -7.71
C ILE A 270 -11.67 -6.94 -8.16
N LYS A 271 -11.10 -7.26 -9.33
CA LYS A 271 -11.03 -8.64 -9.84
C LYS A 271 -10.18 -9.53 -8.94
N TYR A 272 -9.04 -9.06 -8.45
CA TYR A 272 -8.18 -9.78 -7.53
C TYR A 272 -8.91 -10.13 -6.23
N TYR A 273 -9.50 -9.12 -5.58
CA TYR A 273 -10.22 -9.35 -4.32
C TYR A 273 -11.52 -10.11 -4.51
N LYS A 274 -12.23 -9.93 -5.62
CA LYS A 274 -13.39 -10.77 -5.96
C LYS A 274 -13.00 -12.24 -6.02
N LYS A 275 -11.86 -12.56 -6.63
CA LYS A 275 -11.31 -13.93 -6.64
C LYS A 275 -10.97 -14.42 -5.23
N LYS A 276 -10.30 -13.61 -4.40
CA LYS A 276 -9.97 -13.95 -3.01
C LYS A 276 -11.23 -14.21 -2.17
N ILE A 277 -12.26 -13.36 -2.31
CA ILE A 277 -13.57 -13.52 -1.67
C ILE A 277 -14.24 -14.83 -2.12
N THR A 278 -14.30 -15.12 -3.42
CA THR A 278 -14.91 -16.36 -3.92
C THR A 278 -14.22 -17.60 -3.38
N LEU A 279 -12.88 -17.61 -3.32
CA LEU A 279 -12.11 -18.70 -2.72
C LEU A 279 -12.39 -18.85 -1.21
N THR A 280 -12.53 -17.74 -0.50
CA THR A 280 -12.83 -17.75 0.94
C THR A 280 -14.24 -18.30 1.20
N ILE A 281 -15.23 -17.87 0.41
CA ILE A 281 -16.60 -18.41 0.50
C ILE A 281 -16.62 -19.90 0.17
N GLN A 282 -15.92 -20.33 -0.88
CA GLN A 282 -15.81 -21.75 -1.23
C GLN A 282 -15.21 -22.54 -0.06
N ARG A 283 -14.17 -22.03 0.58
CA ARG A 283 -13.53 -22.67 1.73
C ARG A 283 -14.44 -22.75 2.97
N ILE A 284 -15.24 -21.71 3.22
CA ILE A 284 -16.28 -21.74 4.28
C ILE A 284 -17.28 -22.85 3.98
N ILE A 285 -17.78 -22.94 2.74
CA ILE A 285 -18.73 -23.97 2.33
C ILE A 285 -18.10 -25.36 2.50
N ASP A 286 -16.88 -25.57 2.01
CA ASP A 286 -16.17 -26.86 2.13
C ASP A 286 -15.96 -27.26 3.59
N ASN A 287 -15.58 -26.31 4.45
CA ASN A 287 -15.44 -26.56 5.89
C ASN A 287 -16.80 -26.95 6.49
N THR A 288 -17.87 -26.20 6.21
CA THR A 288 -19.20 -26.53 6.73
C THR A 288 -19.72 -27.87 6.24
N LEU A 289 -19.46 -28.25 4.99
CA LEU A 289 -19.84 -29.56 4.47
C LEU A 289 -19.06 -30.68 5.16
N LYS A 290 -17.75 -30.51 5.40
CA LYS A 290 -16.95 -31.48 6.18
C LYS A 290 -17.49 -31.66 7.59
N LEU A 291 -17.83 -30.56 8.26
CA LEU A 291 -18.37 -30.60 9.62
C LEU A 291 -19.76 -31.25 9.66
N TYR A 292 -20.57 -31.08 8.60
CA TYR A 292 -21.86 -31.75 8.49
C TYR A 292 -21.71 -33.26 8.28
N ILE A 293 -20.74 -33.68 7.45
CA ILE A 293 -20.41 -35.09 7.26
C ILE A 293 -19.92 -35.71 8.58
N GLU A 294 -19.05 -35.03 9.33
CA GLU A 294 -18.62 -35.50 10.66
C GLU A 294 -19.82 -35.68 11.60
N LEU A 295 -20.74 -34.71 11.62
CA LEU A 295 -21.94 -34.77 12.45
C LEU A 295 -22.88 -35.91 12.05
N ALA A 296 -23.00 -36.20 10.75
CA ALA A 296 -23.77 -37.34 10.24
C ALA A 296 -23.17 -38.69 10.71
N THR A 297 -21.84 -38.84 10.63
CA THR A 297 -21.16 -40.07 11.09
C THR A 297 -21.29 -40.29 12.61
N VAL A 298 -21.22 -39.21 13.41
CA VAL A 298 -21.39 -39.30 14.87
C VAL A 298 -22.84 -39.60 15.25
N ASN A 299 -23.81 -39.02 14.55
CA ASN A 299 -25.22 -39.32 14.80
C ASN A 299 -25.56 -40.78 14.47
N GLU A 300 -25.06 -41.35 13.37
CA GLU A 300 -25.24 -42.79 13.10
C GLU A 300 -24.73 -43.65 14.26
N THR A 301 -23.56 -43.34 14.84
CA THR A 301 -23.07 -44.09 16.02
C THR A 301 -23.95 -43.87 17.26
N LYS A 302 -24.51 -42.68 17.46
CA LYS A 302 -25.35 -42.36 18.63
C LYS A 302 -26.76 -42.96 18.49
N TYR A 303 -27.34 -42.96 17.29
CA TYR A 303 -28.60 -43.63 16.99
C TYR A 303 -28.46 -45.17 17.00
N LEU A 304 -27.32 -45.74 16.58
CA LEU A 304 -27.05 -47.18 16.78
C LEU A 304 -26.94 -47.54 18.28
N ILE A 305 -26.29 -46.68 19.08
CA ILE A 305 -26.23 -46.87 20.54
C ILE A 305 -27.63 -46.73 21.16
N ASP A 306 -28.48 -45.85 20.62
CA ASP A 306 -29.85 -45.66 21.10
C ASP A 306 -30.76 -46.82 20.68
N GLU A 307 -30.66 -47.35 19.45
CA GLU A 307 -31.38 -48.58 19.08
C GLU A 307 -30.97 -49.74 19.99
N THR A 308 -29.68 -49.90 20.28
CA THR A 308 -29.21 -50.96 21.17
C THR A 308 -29.70 -50.75 22.61
N LYS A 309 -29.78 -49.51 23.11
CA LYS A 309 -30.30 -49.19 24.45
C LYS A 309 -31.82 -49.29 24.52
N MET A 310 -32.54 -48.89 23.49
CA MET A 310 -34.01 -48.92 23.42
C MET A 310 -34.51 -50.35 23.20
N ILE A 311 -33.80 -51.17 22.41
CA ILE A 311 -34.00 -52.62 22.33
C ILE A 311 -33.71 -53.27 23.68
N ARG A 312 -32.62 -52.90 24.37
CA ARG A 312 -32.33 -53.44 25.71
C ARG A 312 -33.39 -53.06 26.75
N TYR A 313 -33.93 -51.83 26.71
CA TYR A 313 -35.01 -51.38 27.57
C TYR A 313 -36.35 -52.08 27.26
N LEU A 314 -36.60 -52.40 25.99
CA LEU A 314 -37.79 -53.15 25.57
C LEU A 314 -37.71 -54.65 25.92
N PHE A 315 -36.52 -55.24 25.93
CA PHE A 315 -36.31 -56.65 26.29
C PHE A 315 -36.12 -56.87 27.80
N GLU A 316 -35.46 -55.97 28.54
CA GLU A 316 -35.36 -56.05 30.02
C GLU A 316 -36.69 -55.71 30.73
N GLY A 317 -37.63 -55.05 30.04
CA GLY A 317 -38.97 -54.77 30.56
C GLY A 317 -39.98 -55.92 30.46
N GLN A 318 -39.62 -57.08 29.89
CA GLN A 318 -40.53 -58.23 29.74
C GLN A 318 -40.17 -59.45 30.60
N GLU A 319 -39.10 -59.43 31.42
CA GLU A 319 -38.66 -60.62 32.18
C GLU A 319 -38.78 -60.54 33.72
N THR A 320 -39.49 -59.57 34.30
CA THR A 320 -39.64 -59.53 35.77
C THR A 320 -41.04 -59.15 36.22
N GLU A 321 -42.01 -60.05 36.07
CA GLU A 321 -43.22 -60.01 36.93
C GLU A 321 -43.89 -61.39 37.16
N ASP A 322 -43.16 -62.49 37.05
CA ASP A 322 -43.60 -63.80 37.54
C ASP A 322 -42.48 -64.45 38.37
N MET A 323 -42.53 -64.29 39.70
CA MET A 323 -42.11 -65.24 40.75
C MET A 323 -41.81 -64.52 42.07
N GLU A 324 -42.84 -64.31 42.89
CA GLU A 324 -42.70 -64.39 44.35
C GLU A 324 -43.93 -65.12 44.91
N VAL A 325 -43.76 -66.44 45.09
CA VAL A 325 -44.71 -67.32 45.77
C VAL A 325 -44.65 -67.04 47.26
N ASP A 326 -45.81 -66.64 47.77
CA ASP A 326 -46.15 -66.37 49.16
C ASP A 326 -46.00 -67.64 50.02
N THR A 327 -45.03 -67.65 50.94
CA THR A 327 -44.99 -68.63 52.05
C THR A 327 -44.87 -67.89 53.39
N ASN A 328 -46.01 -67.52 53.99
CA ASN A 328 -46.34 -67.79 55.39
C ASN A 328 -47.57 -67.00 55.88
N ARG A 329 -48.76 -67.62 55.86
CA ARG A 329 -49.76 -67.67 56.97
C ARG A 329 -51.09 -68.25 56.48
N ILE A 330 -51.42 -69.48 56.90
CA ILE A 330 -52.67 -69.88 57.57
C ILE A 330 -52.44 -71.31 58.10
N ARG A 331 -52.47 -71.41 59.44
CA ARG A 331 -52.67 -72.58 60.32
C ARG A 331 -51.84 -73.86 60.14
#